data_AF-A0A3M0LXB9-F1
#
_entry.id   AF-A0A3M0LXB9-F1
#
_cell.length_a   1.000
_cell.length_b   1.000
_cell.length_c   1.000
_cell.angle_alpha   90.00
_cell.angle_beta   90.00
_cell.angle_gamma   90.00
#
_symmetry.space_group_name_H-M   'P 1'
#
loop_
_entity.id
_entity.type
_entity.pdbx_description
1 polymer ?
#
loop_
_entity_poly.entity_id
_entity_poly.type
_entity_poly.pdbx_seq_one_letter_code
_entity_poly.pdbx_strand_id
1 'polypeptide(L)'
;MIRKTLHATIGMSILAVTVAACGMELTDREIAQINGEYSPLISALIPACISTGLGQKADYANLKALGYQQRDAILRSGDYFYSTDGNVLFGSKTGINFVPGEGCTVNVPADDAKAFHEIGSIWRRALENSGYPDSSDAVSEYSFTVDGTDFYFLGTKRLSSSPGTGVPIYQTEITYLLKRKR
;
A
#
# COMPACT_ATOMS: atom_id res chain seq x y z
N MET A 1 -65.39 -39.80 12.52
CA MET A 1 -65.21 -39.58 13.97
C MET A 1 -63.85 -38.91 14.19
N ILE A 2 -63.88 -37.68 14.68
CA ILE A 2 -62.84 -36.92 15.41
C ILE A 2 -61.52 -36.53 14.69
N ARG A 3 -61.36 -35.19 14.62
CA ARG A 3 -60.18 -34.34 14.35
C ARG A 3 -58.80 -34.91 14.74
N LYS A 4 -57.76 -34.51 13.99
CA LYS A 4 -56.55 -33.86 14.55
C LYS A 4 -55.78 -33.10 13.48
N THR A 5 -55.66 -31.80 13.73
CA THR A 5 -54.74 -30.80 13.17
C THR A 5 -53.28 -31.25 13.25
N LEU A 6 -52.45 -30.91 12.27
CA LEU A 6 -51.09 -30.45 12.53
C LEU A 6 -50.57 -29.62 11.35
N HIS A 7 -50.46 -28.31 11.58
CA HIS A 7 -49.57 -27.44 10.82
C HIS A 7 -48.14 -27.89 11.13
N ALA A 8 -47.41 -28.39 10.13
CA ALA A 8 -45.98 -28.61 10.24
C ALA A 8 -45.28 -27.47 9.50
N THR A 9 -44.79 -26.54 10.30
CA THR A 9 -43.99 -25.37 10.00
C THR A 9 -42.89 -25.68 8.98
N ILE A 10 -42.78 -24.82 7.97
CA ILE A 10 -41.65 -24.75 7.04
C ILE A 10 -40.41 -24.38 7.86
N GLY A 11 -39.69 -25.39 8.36
CA GLY A 11 -38.37 -25.25 8.95
C GLY A 11 -37.36 -25.02 7.83
N MET A 12 -37.28 -23.79 7.34
CA MET A 12 -36.25 -23.36 6.41
C MET A 12 -34.93 -23.31 7.20
N SER A 13 -34.25 -24.46 7.30
CA SER A 13 -32.89 -24.55 7.80
C SER A 13 -31.99 -23.79 6.83
N ILE A 14 -31.81 -22.49 7.09
CA ILE A 14 -30.75 -21.70 6.48
C ILE A 14 -29.45 -22.36 6.93
N LEU A 15 -28.90 -23.23 6.08
CA LEU A 15 -27.48 -23.56 6.12
C LEU A 15 -26.76 -22.24 5.86
N ALA A 16 -26.41 -21.53 6.94
CA ALA A 16 -25.39 -20.52 6.89
C ALA A 16 -24.07 -21.26 6.64
N VAL A 17 -23.79 -21.52 5.36
CA VAL A 17 -22.43 -21.79 4.91
C VAL A 17 -21.72 -20.45 5.06
N THR A 18 -21.25 -20.16 6.27
CA THR A 18 -20.13 -19.25 6.46
C THR A 18 -18.96 -19.92 5.75
N VAL A 19 -18.79 -19.60 4.47
CA VAL A 19 -17.50 -19.73 3.82
C VAL A 19 -16.64 -18.75 4.59
N ALA A 20 -16.00 -19.24 5.66
CA ALA A 20 -14.85 -18.60 6.22
C ALA A 20 -13.88 -18.50 5.06
N ALA A 21 -13.83 -17.32 4.43
CA ALA A 21 -12.63 -16.91 3.75
C ALA A 21 -11.58 -16.94 4.84
N CYS A 22 -10.86 -18.07 4.97
CA CYS A 22 -9.61 -18.13 5.69
C CYS A 22 -8.66 -17.19 4.94
N GLY A 23 -8.83 -15.88 5.15
CA GLY A 23 -7.73 -14.96 5.01
C GLY A 23 -6.66 -15.51 5.93
N MET A 24 -5.55 -15.96 5.36
CA MET A 24 -4.39 -16.29 6.17
C MET A 24 -3.96 -14.97 6.83
N GLU A 25 -4.38 -14.77 8.08
CA GLU A 25 -3.90 -13.67 8.89
C GLU A 25 -2.40 -13.84 9.08
N LEU A 26 -1.66 -12.74 8.97
CA LEU A 26 -0.23 -12.74 9.25
C LEU A 26 -0.05 -13.07 10.73
N THR A 27 0.95 -13.89 11.04
CA THR A 27 1.36 -14.14 12.42
C THR A 27 1.98 -12.88 13.03
N ASP A 28 1.96 -12.76 14.37
CA ASP A 28 2.61 -11.64 15.08
C ASP A 28 4.09 -11.49 14.70
N ARG A 29 4.76 -12.61 14.43
CA ARG A 29 6.16 -12.62 13.98
C ARG A 29 6.31 -12.02 12.58
N GLU A 30 5.43 -12.39 11.64
CA GLU A 30 5.43 -11.82 10.29
C GLU A 30 5.08 -10.32 10.34
N ILE A 31 4.11 -9.92 11.15
CA ILE A 31 3.77 -8.52 11.39
C ILE A 31 4.98 -7.76 11.94
N ALA A 32 5.65 -8.29 12.97
CA ALA A 32 6.84 -7.65 13.55
C ALA A 32 7.98 -7.53 12.53
N GLN A 33 8.18 -8.53 11.70
CA GLN A 33 9.18 -8.50 10.62
C GLN A 33 8.85 -7.42 9.59
N ILE A 34 7.61 -7.37 9.10
CA ILE A 34 7.13 -6.33 8.18
C ILE A 34 7.31 -4.95 8.83
N ASN A 35 6.94 -4.79 10.09
CA ASN A 35 7.12 -3.51 10.79
C ASN A 35 8.60 -3.09 10.87
N GLY A 36 9.49 -4.01 11.26
CA GLY A 36 10.93 -3.72 11.40
C GLY A 36 11.59 -3.36 10.07
N GLU A 37 11.13 -3.97 8.98
CA GLU A 37 11.70 -3.76 7.65
C GLU A 37 11.14 -2.49 6.98
N TYR A 38 9.84 -2.26 7.07
CA TYR A 38 9.16 -1.21 6.31
C TYR A 38 9.11 0.14 7.03
N SER A 39 9.03 0.16 8.37
CA SER A 39 8.86 1.42 9.12
C SER A 39 10.00 2.42 8.91
N PRO A 40 11.30 2.04 9.03
CA PRO A 40 12.40 2.97 8.86
C PRO A 40 12.41 3.61 7.46
N LEU A 41 12.09 2.81 6.44
CA LEU A 41 12.07 3.28 5.06
C LEU A 41 10.91 4.24 4.80
N ILE A 42 9.71 3.87 5.21
CA ILE A 42 8.52 4.70 5.02
C ILE A 42 8.70 6.05 5.75
N SER A 43 9.23 6.04 6.97
CA SER A 43 9.55 7.28 7.69
C SER A 43 10.61 8.13 6.96
N ALA A 44 11.60 7.51 6.33
CA ALA A 44 12.60 8.23 5.51
C ALA A 44 12.03 8.78 4.20
N LEU A 45 10.99 8.14 3.64
CA LEU A 45 10.35 8.52 2.38
C LEU A 45 9.45 9.74 2.50
N ILE A 46 8.67 9.83 3.59
CA ILE A 46 7.60 10.84 3.75
C ILE A 46 8.09 12.26 3.47
N PRO A 47 9.17 12.78 4.09
CA PRO A 47 9.61 14.15 3.85
C PRO A 47 9.91 14.44 2.38
N ALA A 48 10.60 13.52 1.70
CA ALA A 48 10.93 13.66 0.29
C ALA A 48 9.67 13.65 -0.59
N CYS A 49 8.71 12.78 -0.29
CA CYS A 49 7.43 12.71 -1.00
C CYS A 49 6.62 14.00 -0.83
N ILE A 50 6.54 14.56 0.38
CA ILE A 50 5.83 15.82 0.65
C ILE A 50 6.50 16.99 -0.07
N SER A 51 7.81 17.19 0.10
CA SER A 51 8.55 18.26 -0.60
C SER A 51 8.37 18.17 -2.10
N THR A 52 8.47 16.97 -2.66
CA THR A 52 8.24 16.73 -4.09
C THR A 52 6.80 17.11 -4.49
N GLY A 53 5.78 16.73 -3.71
CA GLY A 53 4.39 17.07 -4.01
C GLY A 53 4.07 18.57 -3.89
N LEU A 54 4.79 19.29 -3.03
CA LEU A 54 4.78 20.75 -2.97
C LEU A 54 5.53 21.40 -4.16
N GLY A 55 6.14 20.61 -5.04
CA GLY A 55 6.96 21.10 -6.16
C GLY A 55 8.33 21.62 -5.74
N GLN A 56 8.75 21.34 -4.50
CA GLN A 56 10.04 21.74 -3.94
C GLN A 56 11.10 20.68 -4.26
N LYS A 57 12.37 21.09 -4.21
CA LYS A 57 13.49 20.15 -4.27
C LYS A 57 13.51 19.32 -2.99
N ALA A 58 13.31 18.01 -3.11
CA ALA A 58 13.35 17.10 -1.98
C ALA A 58 14.80 16.85 -1.50
N ASP A 59 14.94 16.63 -0.19
CA ASP A 59 16.16 16.08 0.40
C ASP A 59 16.05 14.56 0.49
N TYR A 60 17.03 13.88 -0.11
CA TYR A 60 17.11 12.42 -0.19
C TYR A 60 18.17 11.83 0.74
N ALA A 61 18.73 12.62 1.67
CA ALA A 61 19.79 12.16 2.58
C ALA A 61 19.41 10.89 3.35
N ASN A 62 18.19 10.84 3.90
CA ASN A 62 17.69 9.68 4.65
C ASN A 62 17.55 8.43 3.77
N LEU A 63 17.12 8.58 2.51
CA LEU A 63 17.05 7.46 1.58
C LEU A 63 18.43 6.94 1.21
N LYS A 64 19.39 7.85 0.96
CA LYS A 64 20.78 7.49 0.68
C LYS A 64 21.44 6.77 1.86
N ALA A 65 21.15 7.20 3.09
CA ALA A 65 21.62 6.54 4.30
C ALA A 65 21.07 5.10 4.45
N LEU A 66 19.89 4.83 3.88
CA LEU A 66 19.28 3.50 3.80
C LEU A 66 19.74 2.69 2.57
N GLY A 67 20.76 3.14 1.83
CA GLY A 67 21.30 2.41 0.68
C GLY A 67 20.53 2.63 -0.62
N TYR A 68 19.67 3.64 -0.71
CA TYR A 68 18.99 3.97 -1.96
C TYR A 68 19.85 4.86 -2.86
N GLN A 69 19.87 4.51 -4.14
CA GLN A 69 20.57 5.28 -5.16
C GLN A 69 19.60 5.91 -6.13
N GLN A 70 19.92 7.13 -6.56
CA GLN A 70 19.19 7.87 -7.58
C GLN A 70 19.61 7.40 -8.98
N ARG A 71 18.64 7.28 -9.88
CA ARG A 71 18.83 7.11 -11.33
C ARG A 71 17.90 8.07 -12.05
N ASP A 72 18.25 8.37 -13.30
CA ASP A 72 17.35 9.09 -14.18
C ASP A 72 16.08 8.26 -14.43
N ALA A 73 14.91 8.91 -14.39
CA ALA A 73 13.62 8.23 -14.59
C ALA A 73 13.49 7.68 -16.01
N ILE A 74 13.10 6.40 -16.13
CA ILE A 74 12.94 5.72 -17.43
C ILE A 74 11.75 6.29 -18.23
N LEU A 75 10.72 6.82 -17.57
CA LEU A 75 9.41 7.13 -18.19
C LEU A 75 8.90 8.57 -18.01
N ARG A 76 9.82 9.54 -17.90
CA ARG A 76 9.58 11.00 -17.93
C ARG A 76 9.16 11.61 -16.58
N SER A 77 9.87 12.68 -16.27
CA SER A 77 9.76 13.59 -15.11
C SER A 77 10.05 12.98 -13.74
N GLY A 78 10.94 13.64 -13.00
CA GLY A 78 11.19 13.31 -11.60
C GLY A 78 12.45 12.51 -11.32
N ASP A 79 12.65 12.23 -10.04
CA ASP A 79 13.77 11.47 -9.50
C ASP A 79 13.34 10.04 -9.20
N TYR A 80 14.19 9.07 -9.57
CA TYR A 80 13.90 7.66 -9.36
C TYR A 80 14.93 7.02 -8.44
N PHE A 81 14.46 6.36 -7.38
CA PHE A 81 15.31 5.70 -6.39
C PHE A 81 15.11 4.19 -6.37
N TYR A 82 16.20 3.45 -6.21
CA TYR A 82 16.19 2.00 -6.11
C TYR A 82 17.16 1.53 -5.02
N SER A 83 16.89 0.37 -4.44
CA SER A 83 17.76 -0.24 -3.42
C SER A 83 18.97 -0.91 -4.09
N THR A 84 20.17 -0.71 -3.54
CA THR A 84 21.39 -1.37 -4.01
C THR A 84 21.53 -2.81 -3.53
N ASP A 85 20.88 -3.13 -2.43
CA ASP A 85 21.12 -4.37 -1.69
C ASP A 85 20.10 -5.45 -2.05
N GLY A 86 19.22 -5.17 -3.02
CA GLY A 86 18.15 -6.08 -3.44
C GLY A 86 17.05 -6.30 -2.40
N ASN A 87 17.18 -5.73 -1.20
CA ASN A 87 16.25 -5.94 -0.10
C ASN A 87 14.92 -5.17 -0.27
N VAL A 88 13.93 -6.00 -0.61
CA VAL A 88 12.54 -6.16 -0.14
C VAL A 88 11.47 -5.09 -0.40
N LEU A 89 11.69 -3.79 -0.27
CA LEU A 89 10.61 -2.85 -0.64
C LEU A 89 10.60 -2.46 -2.12
N PHE A 90 11.77 -2.55 -2.76
CA PHE A 90 12.04 -2.03 -4.09
C PHE A 90 13.05 -2.87 -4.88
N GLY A 91 13.24 -4.14 -4.49
CA GLY A 91 14.13 -5.09 -5.16
C GLY A 91 13.61 -5.55 -6.54
N SER A 92 12.35 -5.28 -6.86
CA SER A 92 11.83 -5.36 -8.22
C SER A 92 12.16 -4.07 -8.96
N LYS A 93 12.28 -4.15 -10.30
CA LYS A 93 12.77 -3.11 -11.21
C LYS A 93 12.03 -1.75 -11.16
N THR A 94 11.12 -1.52 -10.22
CA THR A 94 10.07 -0.48 -10.22
C THR A 94 10.20 0.61 -9.16
N GLY A 95 11.11 0.48 -8.17
CA GLY A 95 11.67 1.59 -7.38
C GLY A 95 10.67 2.58 -6.73
N ILE A 96 11.20 3.73 -6.32
CA ILE A 96 10.43 4.89 -5.85
C ILE A 96 10.52 5.98 -6.91
N ASN A 97 9.38 6.46 -7.39
CA ASN A 97 9.33 7.57 -8.33
C ASN A 97 8.85 8.84 -7.62
N PHE A 98 9.60 9.93 -7.73
CA PHE A 98 9.29 11.25 -7.17
C PHE A 98 8.99 12.22 -8.31
N VAL A 99 7.74 12.67 -8.45
CA VAL A 99 7.32 13.56 -9.54
C VAL A 99 6.99 14.95 -8.98
N PRO A 100 7.77 16.00 -9.30
CA PRO A 100 7.55 17.35 -8.80
C PRO A 100 6.13 17.86 -9.06
N GLY A 101 5.50 18.39 -8.01
CA GLY A 101 4.11 18.86 -8.03
C GLY A 101 3.06 17.74 -7.90
N GLU A 102 3.48 16.48 -7.94
CA GLU A 102 2.58 15.33 -7.72
C GLU A 102 2.87 14.58 -6.42
N GLY A 103 4.13 14.37 -6.04
CA GLY A 103 4.50 13.59 -4.85
C GLY A 103 5.31 12.36 -5.23
N CYS A 104 5.02 11.21 -4.63
CA CYS A 104 5.77 9.97 -4.89
C CYS A 104 4.89 8.75 -5.16
N THR A 105 5.48 7.74 -5.79
CA THR A 105 4.88 6.44 -6.09
C THR A 105 5.86 5.34 -5.74
N VAL A 106 5.37 4.33 -5.04
CA VAL A 106 6.13 3.22 -4.46
C VAL A 106 5.50 1.92 -4.93
N ASN A 107 6.27 1.10 -5.65
CA ASN A 107 5.81 -0.22 -6.11
C ASN A 107 6.41 -1.31 -5.23
N VAL A 108 5.55 -2.12 -4.63
CA VAL A 108 5.93 -3.23 -3.74
C VAL A 108 5.81 -4.56 -4.50
N PRO A 109 6.75 -5.51 -4.32
CA PRO A 109 6.70 -6.81 -4.97
C PRO A 109 5.39 -7.57 -4.76
N ALA A 110 5.03 -8.39 -5.75
CA ALA A 110 3.83 -9.23 -5.75
C ALA A 110 3.79 -10.24 -4.60
N ASP A 111 4.97 -10.68 -4.14
CA ASP A 111 5.11 -11.70 -3.10
C ASP A 111 4.60 -11.18 -1.73
N ASP A 112 4.60 -9.85 -1.56
CA ASP A 112 4.09 -9.17 -0.37
C ASP A 112 2.58 -8.87 -0.45
N ALA A 113 1.86 -9.49 -1.38
CA ALA A 113 0.40 -9.32 -1.55
C ALA A 113 -0.43 -9.62 -0.30
N LYS A 114 0.11 -10.42 0.64
CA LYS A 114 -0.48 -10.68 1.96
C LYS A 114 -0.18 -9.55 2.96
N ALA A 115 0.94 -8.85 2.81
CA ALA A 115 1.38 -7.74 3.65
C ALA A 115 0.74 -6.40 3.27
N PHE A 116 -0.07 -6.33 2.19
CA PHE A 116 -0.69 -5.10 1.70
C PHE A 116 -1.35 -4.24 2.80
N HIS A 117 -2.16 -4.86 3.66
CA HIS A 117 -2.85 -4.14 4.73
C HIS A 117 -1.88 -3.65 5.80
N GLU A 118 -0.89 -4.46 6.16
CA GLU A 118 0.10 -4.11 7.19
C GLU A 118 1.01 -2.97 6.72
N ILE A 119 1.49 -3.02 5.48
CA ILE A 119 2.30 -1.94 4.90
C ILE A 119 1.49 -0.65 4.81
N GLY A 120 0.21 -0.72 4.45
CA GLY A 120 -0.70 0.43 4.49
C GLY A 120 -0.85 1.04 5.89
N SER A 121 -0.96 0.19 6.92
CA SER A 121 -0.99 0.61 8.33
C SER A 121 0.32 1.27 8.77
N ILE A 122 1.46 0.81 8.26
CA ILE A 122 2.77 1.43 8.54
C ILE A 122 2.85 2.84 7.94
N TRP A 123 2.41 3.02 6.69
CA TRP A 123 2.30 4.35 6.06
C TRP A 123 1.44 5.30 6.89
N ARG A 124 0.25 4.86 7.29
CA ARG A 124 -0.66 5.66 8.13
C ARG A 124 0.01 6.09 9.43
N ARG A 125 0.55 5.13 10.20
CA ARG A 125 1.24 5.44 11.47
C ARG A 125 2.42 6.38 11.26
N ALA A 126 3.18 6.21 10.19
CA ALA A 126 4.31 7.09 9.89
C ALA A 126 3.88 8.52 9.53
N LEU A 127 2.75 8.69 8.80
CA LEU A 127 2.17 10.01 8.51
C LEU A 127 1.64 10.68 9.79
N GLU A 128 0.92 9.95 10.63
CA GLU A 128 0.43 10.42 11.93
C GLU A 128 1.59 10.87 12.84
N ASN A 129 2.64 10.04 12.95
CA ASN A 129 3.83 10.35 13.73
C ASN A 129 4.64 11.52 13.16
N SER A 130 4.50 11.82 11.86
CA SER A 130 5.14 12.97 11.21
C SER A 130 4.34 14.26 11.37
N GLY A 131 3.23 14.24 12.11
CA GLY A 131 2.40 15.42 12.37
C GLY A 131 1.42 15.75 11.24
N TYR A 132 1.09 14.79 10.39
CA TYR A 132 0.14 14.96 9.28
C TYR A 132 -1.17 14.23 9.57
N PRO A 133 -1.99 14.66 10.55
CA PRO A 133 -3.18 13.91 10.97
C PRO A 133 -4.19 13.72 9.83
N ASP A 134 -4.90 12.60 9.86
CA ASP A 134 -5.90 12.25 8.86
C ASP A 134 -7.03 13.28 8.85
N SER A 135 -7.44 13.68 7.65
CA SER A 135 -8.64 14.46 7.38
C SER A 135 -9.75 13.62 6.74
N SER A 136 -9.52 12.31 6.55
CA SER A 136 -10.45 11.32 5.98
C SER A 136 -10.92 10.30 7.02
N ASP A 137 -12.11 9.74 6.81
CA ASP A 137 -12.68 8.65 7.62
C ASP A 137 -12.41 7.24 7.03
N ALA A 138 -11.57 7.10 5.99
CA ALA A 138 -11.38 5.84 5.24
C ALA A 138 -10.04 5.12 5.54
N VAL A 139 -10.07 3.81 5.80
CA VAL A 139 -8.91 3.03 6.28
C VAL A 139 -7.80 2.82 5.22
N SER A 140 -8.15 2.80 3.93
CA SER A 140 -7.21 2.61 2.81
C SER A 140 -6.86 3.90 2.06
N GLU A 141 -7.38 5.03 2.53
CA GLU A 141 -7.23 6.35 1.93
C GLU A 141 -7.03 7.39 3.03
N TYR A 142 -5.80 7.85 3.16
CA TYR A 142 -5.42 8.79 4.21
C TYR A 142 -5.23 10.16 3.57
N SER A 143 -5.93 11.18 4.07
CA SER A 143 -5.84 12.53 3.52
C SER A 143 -5.29 13.48 4.57
N PHE A 144 -4.57 14.51 4.15
CA PHE A 144 -4.03 15.50 5.09
C PHE A 144 -3.65 16.76 4.30
N THR A 145 -3.36 17.85 5.01
CA THR A 145 -2.99 19.12 4.39
C THR A 145 -1.61 19.56 4.90
N VAL A 146 -0.75 20.02 4.00
CA VAL A 146 0.57 20.59 4.31
C VAL A 146 0.69 21.93 3.60
N ASP A 147 0.99 22.99 4.35
CA ASP A 147 1.14 24.36 3.80
C ASP A 147 -0.03 24.79 2.88
N GLY A 148 -1.26 24.44 3.26
CA GLY A 148 -2.47 24.73 2.48
C GLY A 148 -2.64 23.89 1.20
N THR A 149 -1.77 22.90 0.98
CA THR A 149 -1.87 21.93 -0.12
C THR A 149 -2.41 20.61 0.40
N ASP A 150 -3.46 20.11 -0.23
CA ASP A 150 -4.06 18.82 0.13
C ASP A 150 -3.27 17.66 -0.46
N PHE A 151 -3.08 16.63 0.35
CA PHE A 151 -2.43 15.37 -0.01
C PHE A 151 -3.38 14.19 0.24
N TYR A 152 -3.10 13.10 -0.46
CA TYR A 152 -3.70 11.82 -0.24
C TYR A 152 -2.65 10.71 -0.31
N PHE A 153 -2.84 9.70 0.52
CA PHE A 153 -2.18 8.42 0.46
C PHE A 153 -3.18 7.36 0.00
N LEU A 154 -2.77 6.53 -0.94
CA LEU A 154 -3.58 5.43 -1.45
C LEU A 154 -2.70 4.20 -1.70
N GLY A 155 -3.05 3.09 -1.07
CA GLY A 155 -2.56 1.77 -1.46
C GLY A 155 -3.50 1.12 -2.47
N THR A 156 -2.97 0.59 -3.57
CA THR A 156 -3.74 -0.17 -4.55
C THR A 156 -3.14 -1.55 -4.77
N LYS A 157 -4.01 -2.54 -4.99
CA LYS A 157 -3.65 -3.90 -5.38
C LYS A 157 -4.31 -4.20 -6.72
N ARG A 158 -3.52 -4.48 -7.75
CA ARG A 158 -4.00 -4.82 -9.10
C ARG A 158 -3.55 -6.22 -9.48
N LEU A 159 -4.40 -6.95 -10.19
CA LEU A 159 -4.00 -8.19 -10.86
C LEU A 159 -3.64 -7.84 -12.30
N SER A 160 -2.34 -7.90 -12.63
CA SER A 160 -1.89 -7.78 -14.02
C SER A 160 -1.74 -9.18 -14.63
N SER A 161 -2.22 -9.34 -15.86
CA SER A 161 -1.97 -10.57 -16.64
C SER A 161 -0.73 -10.35 -17.49
N SER A 162 0.23 -11.27 -17.42
CA SER A 162 1.40 -11.23 -18.31
C SER A 162 1.01 -11.84 -19.67
N PRO A 163 1.03 -11.09 -20.78
CA PRO A 163 0.75 -11.63 -22.10
C PRO A 163 2.00 -12.37 -22.60
N GLY A 164 2.02 -13.71 -22.50
CA GLY A 164 3.18 -14.46 -23.01
C GLY A 164 3.10 -15.97 -23.07
N THR A 165 2.18 -16.64 -22.36
CA THR A 165 2.28 -18.11 -22.18
C THR A 165 1.02 -18.91 -22.51
N GLY A 166 -0.04 -18.30 -23.06
CA GLY A 166 -1.31 -18.99 -23.34
C GLY A 166 -2.12 -19.43 -22.09
N VAL A 167 -1.50 -19.35 -20.91
CA VAL A 167 -2.13 -19.42 -19.58
C VAL A 167 -1.97 -18.05 -18.93
N PRO A 168 -3.04 -17.40 -18.42
CA PRO A 168 -2.91 -16.13 -17.72
C PRO A 168 -2.13 -16.33 -16.42
N ILE A 169 -0.89 -15.86 -16.39
CA ILE A 169 -0.14 -15.68 -15.15
C ILE A 169 -0.61 -14.35 -14.57
N TYR A 170 -1.36 -14.42 -13.47
CA TYR A 170 -1.76 -13.24 -12.72
C TYR A 170 -0.64 -12.86 -11.77
N GLN A 171 -0.02 -11.71 -12.00
CA GLN A 171 0.87 -11.09 -11.03
C GLN A 171 0.08 -10.05 -10.24
N THR A 172 0.28 -10.03 -8.93
CA THR A 172 -0.27 -8.96 -8.10
C THR A 172 0.70 -7.80 -8.13
N GLU A 173 0.26 -6.62 -8.54
CA GLU A 173 1.02 -5.39 -8.41
C GLU A 173 0.46 -4.62 -7.22
N ILE A 174 1.34 -4.26 -6.28
CA ILE A 174 1.00 -3.39 -5.16
C ILE A 174 1.66 -2.04 -5.40
N THR A 175 0.86 -0.97 -5.38
CA THR A 175 1.37 0.39 -5.52
C THR A 175 0.83 1.25 -4.39
N TYR A 176 1.73 1.91 -3.67
CA TYR A 176 1.42 2.97 -2.72
C TYR A 176 1.73 4.33 -3.34
N LEU A 177 0.80 5.26 -3.18
CA LEU A 177 0.90 6.62 -3.68
C LEU A 177 0.85 7.56 -2.47
N LEU A 178 1.74 8.55 -2.43
CA LEU A 178 1.58 9.72 -1.57
C LEU A 178 1.62 10.94 -2.48
N LYS A 179 0.45 11.50 -2.78
CA LYS A 179 0.30 12.49 -3.82
C LYS A 179 -0.49 13.71 -3.40
N ARG A 180 -0.21 14.85 -4.04
CA ARG A 180 -1.03 16.05 -3.98
C ARG A 180 -2.41 15.77 -4.59
N LYS A 181 -3.49 16.20 -3.93
CA LYS A 181 -4.84 16.23 -4.50
C LYS A 181 -4.92 17.36 -5.53
N ARG A 182 -5.45 17.05 -6.72
CA ARG A 182 -5.66 18.03 -7.80
C ARG A 182 -6.98 18.76 -7.62
#